data_AF-A0A1W2EA74-F1
#
_entry.id   AF-A0A1W2EA74-F1
#
_cell.length_a   1.000
_cell.length_b   1.000
_cell.length_c   1.000
_cell.angle_alpha   90.00
_cell.angle_beta   90.00
_cell.angle_gamma   90.00
#
_symmetry.space_group_name_H-M   'P 1'
#
loop_
_entity.id
_entity.type
_entity.pdbx_description
1 polymer ?
#
loop_
_entity_poly.entity_id
_entity_poly.type
_entity_poly.pdbx_seq_one_letter_code
_entity_poly.pdbx_strand_id
1 'polypeptide(L)'
;MRGQMPPCPSRIDQLNKRKKKFRLSKQFAQVTAMAFLITIFTLFAFPSYDTHSAYGSQQTSIPAPPADTFKRVSGYVYKPGVYKVPENYRIIDVVAVAGGFSPGAAPERIDINQEIGQEFIIEIPGKSPFPDVKKK
;
A
#
# COMPACT_ATOMS: atom_id res chain seq x y z
N MET A 1 28.76 -34.50 -70.26
CA MET A 1 28.19 -34.60 -68.91
C MET A 1 26.72 -34.17 -68.98
N ARG A 2 25.77 -35.09 -68.77
CA ARG A 2 24.32 -34.77 -68.89
C ARG A 2 23.87 -34.06 -67.60
N GLY A 3 23.57 -32.77 -67.70
CA GLY A 3 22.94 -32.02 -66.62
C GLY A 3 21.53 -32.58 -66.36
N GLN A 4 21.30 -33.08 -65.16
CA GLN A 4 19.95 -33.41 -64.70
C GLN A 4 19.15 -32.11 -64.61
N MET A 5 18.11 -32.01 -65.43
CA MET A 5 17.14 -30.93 -65.35
C MET A 5 16.35 -31.11 -64.04
N PRO A 6 16.20 -30.07 -63.20
CA PRO A 6 15.45 -30.20 -61.97
C PRO A 6 14.00 -30.58 -62.26
N PRO A 7 13.37 -31.44 -61.42
CA PRO A 7 12.00 -31.89 -61.64
C PRO A 7 11.04 -30.71 -61.69
N CYS A 8 10.19 -30.68 -62.72
CA CYS A 8 9.19 -29.62 -62.90
C CYS A 8 8.26 -29.54 -61.67
N PRO A 9 8.07 -28.37 -61.07
CA PRO A 9 7.20 -28.22 -59.91
C PRO A 9 5.75 -28.49 -60.33
N SER A 10 5.09 -29.44 -59.64
CA SER A 10 3.73 -29.84 -59.95
C SER A 10 2.71 -28.73 -59.65
N ARG A 11 1.62 -28.71 -60.42
CA ARG A 11 0.55 -27.69 -60.29
C ARG A 11 -0.11 -27.69 -58.90
N ILE A 12 -0.15 -28.84 -58.24
CA ILE A 12 -0.67 -29.00 -56.86
C ILE A 12 0.23 -28.27 -55.86
N ASP A 13 1.55 -28.33 -56.04
CA ASP A 13 2.52 -27.67 -55.17
C ASP A 13 2.43 -26.13 -55.28
N GLN A 14 2.19 -25.63 -56.50
CA GLN A 14 1.92 -24.19 -56.72
C GLN A 14 0.62 -23.71 -56.05
N LEU A 15 -0.42 -24.54 -56.04
CA LEU A 15 -1.70 -24.20 -55.41
C LEU A 15 -1.59 -24.19 -53.87
N ASN A 16 -0.88 -25.14 -53.28
CA ASN A 16 -0.66 -25.20 -51.83
C ASN A 16 0.19 -24.02 -51.34
N LYS A 17 1.19 -23.58 -52.12
CA LYS A 17 1.99 -22.40 -51.80
C LYS A 17 1.16 -21.11 -51.81
N ARG A 18 0.23 -20.96 -52.75
CA ARG A 18 -0.71 -19.83 -52.80
C ARG A 18 -1.72 -19.84 -51.64
N LYS A 19 -2.28 -21.01 -51.29
CA LYS A 19 -3.21 -21.15 -50.15
C LYS A 19 -2.53 -20.86 -48.81
N LYS A 20 -1.28 -21.32 -48.62
CA LYS A 20 -0.48 -21.04 -47.41
C LYS A 20 -0.21 -19.54 -47.27
N LYS A 21 0.20 -18.87 -48.36
CA LYS A 21 0.43 -17.41 -48.39
C LYS A 21 -0.85 -16.61 -48.07
N PHE A 22 -2.02 -17.11 -48.47
CA PHE A 22 -3.30 -16.44 -48.24
C PHE A 22 -3.87 -16.66 -46.82
N ARG A 23 -3.73 -17.86 -46.24
CA ARG A 23 -4.13 -18.09 -44.83
C ARG A 23 -3.20 -17.36 -43.86
N LEU A 24 -1.93 -17.21 -44.21
CA LEU A 24 -0.94 -16.57 -43.36
C LEU A 24 -1.18 -15.05 -43.26
N SER A 25 -1.60 -14.38 -44.34
CA SER A 25 -1.89 -12.93 -44.29
C SER A 25 -3.14 -12.58 -43.48
N LYS A 26 -4.19 -13.42 -43.52
CA LYS A 26 -5.38 -13.24 -42.66
C LYS A 26 -5.07 -13.46 -41.18
N GLN A 27 -4.24 -14.45 -40.85
CA GLN A 27 -3.82 -14.72 -39.47
C GLN A 27 -2.95 -13.58 -38.91
N PHE A 28 -2.01 -13.03 -39.71
CA PHE A 28 -1.19 -11.91 -39.28
C PHE A 28 -2.00 -10.62 -39.03
N ALA A 29 -3.00 -10.32 -39.89
CA ALA A 29 -3.86 -9.14 -39.69
C ALA A 29 -4.72 -9.23 -38.42
N GLN A 30 -5.18 -10.43 -38.06
CA GLN A 30 -6.01 -10.64 -36.88
C GLN A 30 -5.19 -10.62 -35.57
N VAL A 31 -3.95 -11.15 -35.60
CA VAL A 31 -3.05 -11.14 -34.44
C VAL A 31 -2.52 -9.73 -34.15
N THR A 32 -2.20 -8.93 -35.17
CA THR A 32 -1.79 -7.53 -34.96
C THR A 32 -2.93 -6.67 -34.41
N ALA A 33 -4.16 -6.83 -34.92
CA ALA A 33 -5.33 -6.14 -34.39
C ALA A 33 -5.59 -6.44 -32.90
N MET A 34 -5.46 -7.70 -32.47
CA MET A 34 -5.59 -8.08 -31.06
C MET A 34 -4.45 -7.52 -30.19
N ALA A 35 -3.21 -7.52 -30.69
CA ALA A 35 -2.08 -6.93 -29.97
C ALA A 35 -2.27 -5.42 -29.72
N PHE A 36 -2.76 -4.68 -30.72
CA PHE A 36 -3.06 -3.25 -30.55
C PHE A 36 -4.19 -3.02 -29.53
N LEU A 37 -5.26 -3.82 -29.57
CA LEU A 37 -6.34 -3.72 -28.58
C LEU A 37 -5.86 -4.05 -27.17
N ILE A 38 -5.05 -5.08 -27.00
CA ILE A 38 -4.46 -5.44 -25.70
C ILE A 38 -3.55 -4.32 -25.20
N THR A 39 -2.70 -3.71 -26.05
CA THR A 39 -1.84 -2.59 -25.63
C THR A 39 -2.63 -1.35 -25.21
N ILE A 40 -3.68 -1.01 -25.94
CA ILE A 40 -4.55 0.14 -25.64
C ILE A 40 -5.34 -0.13 -24.36
N PHE A 41 -5.86 -1.35 -24.18
CA PHE A 41 -6.61 -1.73 -22.99
C PHE A 41 -5.72 -1.79 -21.74
N THR A 42 -4.48 -2.28 -21.83
CA THR A 42 -3.56 -2.26 -20.70
C THR A 42 -3.14 -0.85 -20.28
N LEU A 43 -3.03 0.08 -21.24
CA LEU A 43 -2.75 1.49 -20.97
C LEU A 43 -3.92 2.19 -20.25
N PHE A 44 -5.15 1.73 -20.46
CA PHE A 44 -6.34 2.38 -19.92
C PHE A 44 -6.90 1.72 -18.64
N ALA A 45 -6.67 0.41 -18.44
CA ALA A 45 -7.33 -0.36 -17.39
C ALA A 45 -6.44 -0.75 -16.19
N PHE A 46 -5.12 -0.62 -16.27
CA PHE A 46 -4.21 -1.02 -15.19
C PHE A 46 -3.30 0.12 -14.76
N PRO A 47 -3.76 1.08 -13.93
CA PRO A 47 -2.83 1.73 -13.03
C PRO A 47 -2.28 0.65 -12.09
N SER A 48 -0.99 0.71 -11.79
CA SER A 48 -0.28 -0.20 -10.88
C SER A 48 -0.08 -1.62 -11.40
N TYR A 49 0.86 -1.80 -12.34
CA TYR A 49 1.77 -2.93 -12.22
C TYR A 49 2.67 -2.63 -11.01
N ASP A 50 2.16 -2.87 -9.81
CA ASP A 50 3.00 -2.85 -8.63
C ASP A 50 3.87 -4.09 -8.70
N THR A 51 4.96 -4.00 -9.47
CA THR A 51 6.16 -4.77 -9.16
C THR A 51 6.54 -4.34 -7.75
N HIS A 52 6.07 -5.09 -6.75
CA HIS A 52 6.59 -5.03 -5.40
C HIS A 52 8.04 -5.49 -5.47
N SER A 53 8.90 -4.56 -5.88
CA SER A 53 10.34 -4.66 -5.80
C SER A 53 10.65 -4.94 -4.35
N ALA A 54 11.06 -6.18 -4.08
CA ALA A 54 11.69 -6.58 -2.85
C ALA A 54 13.06 -5.88 -2.76
N TYR A 55 13.04 -4.57 -2.51
CA TYR A 55 14.23 -3.82 -2.10
C TYR A 55 13.91 -3.17 -0.77
N GLY A 56 14.01 -3.98 0.28
CA GLY A 56 14.09 -3.51 1.66
C GLY A 56 15.34 -2.63 1.80
N SER A 57 15.15 -1.34 1.57
CA SER A 57 16.10 -0.32 1.99
C SER A 57 15.85 -0.11 3.47
N GLN A 58 16.66 -0.72 4.34
CA GLN A 58 16.79 -0.18 5.68
C GLN A 58 17.39 1.21 5.52
N GLN A 59 16.53 2.20 5.62
CA GLN A 59 16.87 3.60 5.53
C GLN A 59 17.63 3.94 6.81
N THR A 60 18.93 3.72 6.81
CA THR A 60 19.83 4.32 7.80
C THR A 60 19.99 5.79 7.43
N SER A 61 18.90 6.56 7.53
CA SER A 61 19.02 8.00 7.68
C SER A 61 19.76 8.22 8.99
N ILE A 62 20.85 8.99 8.93
CA ILE A 62 21.41 9.65 10.11
C ILE A 62 20.20 10.13 10.93
N PRO A 63 19.96 9.63 12.16
CA PRO A 63 18.80 10.05 12.90
C PRO A 63 18.99 11.54 13.12
N ALA A 64 18.17 12.34 12.42
CA ALA A 64 17.91 13.69 12.88
C ALA A 64 17.59 13.55 14.38
N PRO A 65 18.17 14.39 15.26
CA PRO A 65 17.92 14.30 16.69
C PRO A 65 16.41 14.17 16.86
N PRO A 66 15.92 13.17 17.63
CA PRO A 66 14.50 12.88 17.72
C PRO A 66 13.79 14.20 18.02
N ALA A 67 12.95 14.64 17.08
CA ALA A 67 12.18 15.84 17.26
C ALA A 67 11.17 15.52 18.35
N ASP A 68 11.53 15.91 19.57
CA ASP A 68 10.67 15.69 20.71
C ASP A 68 9.39 16.50 20.52
N THR A 69 8.27 15.80 20.47
CA THR A 69 6.94 16.39 20.29
C THR A 69 6.20 16.32 21.62
N PHE A 70 5.35 17.31 21.88
CA PHE A 70 4.51 17.33 23.06
C PHE A 70 3.15 16.70 22.76
N LYS A 71 2.67 15.84 23.67
CA LYS A 71 1.37 15.18 23.60
C LYS A 71 0.61 15.40 24.88
N ARG A 72 -0.64 15.77 24.77
CA ARG A 72 -1.51 16.02 25.92
C ARG A 72 -2.35 14.78 26.18
N VAL A 73 -2.29 14.26 27.40
CA VAL A 73 -3.07 13.11 27.85
C VAL A 73 -4.09 13.58 28.87
N SER A 74 -5.35 13.27 28.63
CA SER A 74 -6.48 13.58 29.50
C SER A 74 -7.34 12.33 29.72
N GLY A 75 -8.14 12.36 30.79
CA GLY A 75 -9.06 11.27 31.14
C GLY A 75 -8.51 10.30 32.19
N TYR A 76 -8.88 9.02 32.08
CA TYR A 76 -8.65 7.98 33.11
C TYR A 76 -7.22 7.41 33.10
N VAL A 77 -6.25 8.27 33.36
CA VAL A 77 -4.84 7.92 33.62
C VAL A 77 -4.43 8.37 35.00
N TYR A 78 -3.36 7.80 35.54
CA TYR A 78 -2.87 8.18 36.87
C TYR A 78 -2.42 9.64 36.95
N LYS A 79 -1.77 10.14 35.90
CA LYS A 79 -1.30 11.52 35.82
C LYS A 79 -1.69 12.11 34.45
N PRO A 80 -2.80 12.84 34.36
CA PRO A 80 -3.10 13.60 33.14
C PRO A 80 -2.16 14.81 33.03
N GLY A 81 -1.77 15.16 31.81
CA GLY A 81 -0.80 16.23 31.57
C GLY A 81 -0.20 16.22 30.17
N VAL A 82 0.76 17.12 29.94
CA VAL A 82 1.51 17.20 28.67
C VAL A 82 2.84 16.49 28.84
N TYR A 83 3.14 15.58 27.93
CA TYR A 83 4.32 14.74 27.96
C TYR A 83 5.15 14.93 26.70
N LYS A 84 6.47 14.98 26.90
CA LYS A 84 7.46 15.05 25.82
C LYS A 84 7.75 13.63 25.36
N VAL A 85 7.50 13.35 24.09
CA VAL A 85 7.69 12.02 23.50
C VAL A 85 8.41 12.11 22.15
N PRO A 86 9.18 11.08 21.76
CA PRO A 86 9.83 11.05 20.46
C PRO A 86 8.80 11.02 19.33
N GLU A 87 9.12 11.54 18.15
CA GLU A 87 8.19 11.60 17.01
C GLU A 87 7.59 10.23 16.62
N ASN A 88 8.36 9.15 16.78
CA ASN A 88 7.95 7.76 16.50
C ASN A 88 7.37 7.02 17.73
N TYR A 89 6.69 7.72 18.62
CA TYR A 89 6.10 7.12 19.83
C TYR A 89 4.89 6.23 19.51
N ARG A 90 4.64 5.23 20.37
CA ARG A 90 3.37 4.51 20.40
C ARG A 90 2.50 5.09 21.51
N ILE A 91 1.18 5.00 21.34
CA ILE A 91 0.20 5.50 22.33
C ILE A 91 0.45 4.87 23.71
N ILE A 92 0.82 3.59 23.75
CA ILE A 92 1.12 2.88 24.99
C ILE A 92 2.32 3.47 25.73
N ASP A 93 3.30 4.03 25.02
CA ASP A 93 4.48 4.63 25.63
C ASP A 93 4.09 5.94 26.34
N VAL A 94 3.24 6.75 25.70
CA VAL A 94 2.74 8.01 26.28
C VAL A 94 1.90 7.71 27.52
N VAL A 95 1.03 6.70 27.46
CA VAL A 95 0.22 6.29 28.61
C VAL A 95 1.08 5.72 29.74
N ALA A 96 2.14 4.97 29.42
CA ALA A 96 3.09 4.49 30.41
C ALA A 96 3.81 5.64 31.12
N VAL A 97 4.21 6.68 30.38
CA VAL A 97 4.81 7.91 30.97
C VAL A 97 3.80 8.66 31.84
N ALA A 98 2.51 8.63 31.49
CA ALA A 98 1.40 9.12 32.31
C ALA A 98 1.09 8.25 33.56
N GLY A 99 1.87 7.19 33.79
CA GLY A 99 1.73 6.27 34.93
C GLY A 99 0.79 5.09 34.68
N GLY A 100 0.30 4.90 33.45
CA GLY A 100 -0.64 3.85 33.07
C GLY A 100 -2.10 4.27 33.17
N PHE A 101 -2.98 3.32 32.83
CA PHE A 101 -4.42 3.50 32.94
C PHE A 101 -4.89 3.42 34.40
N SER A 102 -5.76 4.33 34.81
CA SER A 102 -6.40 4.30 36.12
C SER A 102 -7.45 3.17 36.18
N PRO A 103 -7.72 2.55 37.35
CA PRO A 103 -8.82 1.60 37.47
C PRO A 103 -10.14 2.24 37.02
N GLY A 104 -10.86 1.59 36.09
CA GLY A 104 -12.07 2.12 35.47
C GLY A 104 -11.89 2.78 34.10
N ALA A 105 -10.66 2.88 33.59
CA ALA A 105 -10.39 3.26 32.20
C ALA A 105 -10.88 2.18 31.22
N ALA A 106 -11.40 2.60 30.05
CA ALA A 106 -11.79 1.73 28.97
C ALA A 106 -10.72 1.76 27.84
N PRO A 107 -9.70 0.87 27.86
CA PRO A 107 -8.60 0.90 26.89
C PRO A 107 -9.04 0.61 25.45
N GLU A 108 -10.23 0.04 25.28
CA GLU A 108 -10.85 -0.26 23.98
C GLU A 108 -11.42 0.98 23.27
N ARG A 109 -11.57 2.11 24.00
CA ARG A 109 -12.24 3.33 23.52
C ARG A 109 -11.34 4.56 23.59
N ILE A 110 -10.07 4.44 23.24
CA ILE A 110 -9.16 5.59 23.28
C ILE A 110 -9.46 6.53 22.11
N ASP A 111 -9.75 7.80 22.40
CA ASP A 111 -9.97 8.83 21.38
C ASP A 111 -8.70 9.68 21.19
N ILE A 112 -8.34 9.90 19.93
CA ILE A 112 -7.12 10.62 19.54
C ILE A 112 -7.54 11.79 18.66
N ASN A 113 -7.40 12.99 19.20
CA ASN A 113 -7.70 14.23 18.51
C ASN A 113 -6.38 14.90 18.09
N GLN A 114 -6.18 15.05 16.79
CA GLN A 114 -5.12 15.87 16.25
C GLN A 114 -5.65 17.30 16.10
N GLU A 115 -5.25 18.22 16.97
CA GLU A 115 -5.53 19.63 16.72
C GLU A 115 -4.63 20.12 15.58
N ILE A 116 -5.20 20.98 14.74
CA ILE A 116 -4.54 21.58 13.57
C ILE A 116 -3.57 22.65 14.09
N GLY A 117 -2.47 22.19 14.68
CA GLY A 117 -1.54 23.04 15.43
C GLY A 117 -0.67 22.24 16.39
N GLN A 118 0.08 21.24 15.89
CA GLN A 118 1.09 20.45 16.60
C GLN A 118 0.74 19.84 17.98
N GLU A 119 -0.47 20.00 18.50
CA GLU A 119 -0.94 19.43 19.75
C GLU A 119 -1.89 18.27 19.45
N PHE A 120 -1.54 17.08 19.93
CA PHE A 120 -2.41 15.92 19.87
C PHE A 120 -2.95 15.70 21.28
N ILE A 121 -4.27 15.71 21.40
CA ILE A 121 -5.02 15.48 22.64
C ILE A 121 -5.47 14.01 22.62
N ILE A 122 -5.02 13.25 23.60
CA ILE A 122 -5.44 11.86 23.82
C ILE A 122 -6.45 11.87 24.95
N GLU A 123 -7.70 11.55 24.63
CA GLU A 123 -8.80 11.46 25.58
C GLU A 123 -9.05 9.99 25.94
N ILE A 124 -8.93 9.67 27.22
CA ILE A 124 -9.13 8.31 27.72
C ILE A 124 -10.46 8.26 28.47
N PRO A 125 -11.52 7.65 27.90
CA PRO A 125 -12.80 7.52 28.57
C PRO A 125 -12.78 6.45 29.66
N GLY A 126 -13.67 6.59 30.62
CA GLY A 126 -13.82 5.67 31.75
C GLY A 126 -14.90 6.13 32.74
N LYS A 127 -15.08 5.34 33.81
CA LYS A 127 -15.98 5.64 34.95
C LYS A 127 -15.20 5.45 36.25
N SER A 128 -15.31 6.38 37.20
CA SER A 128 -14.60 6.26 38.48
C SER A 128 -15.06 5.01 39.25
N PRO A 129 -14.14 4.15 39.71
CA PRO A 129 -14.47 3.00 40.56
C PRO A 129 -14.77 3.42 42.00
N PHE A 130 -14.47 4.67 42.34
CA PHE A 130 -14.80 5.24 43.64
C PHE A 130 -16.20 5.84 43.58
N PRO A 131 -17.09 5.47 44.52
CA PRO A 131 -18.42 6.07 44.59
C PRO A 131 -18.30 7.58 44.80
N ASP A 132 -19.05 8.36 44.02
CA ASP A 132 -19.11 9.81 44.14
C ASP A 132 -19.55 10.20 45.57
N VAL A 133 -18.59 10.61 46.39
CA VAL A 133 -18.89 11.17 47.71
C VAL A 133 -19.47 12.56 47.45
N LYS A 134 -20.81 12.64 47.42
CA LYS A 134 -21.53 13.92 47.39
C LYS A 134 -21.07 14.74 48.59
N LYS A 135 -20.25 15.77 48.34
CA LYS A 135 -19.98 16.80 49.34
C LYS A 135 -21.29 17.52 49.62
N LYS A 136 -21.74 17.40 50.87
CA LYS A 136 -22.92 18.07 51.42
C LYS A 136 -22.58 19.51 51.77
#